data_AF-A0AAW0G5G7-F1
#
_entry.id   AF-A0AAW0G5G7-F1
#
_cell.length_a   1.000
_cell.length_b   1.000
_cell.length_c   1.000
_cell.angle_alpha   90.00
_cell.angle_beta   90.00
_cell.angle_gamma   90.00
#
_symmetry.space_group_name_H-M   'P 1'
#
loop_
_entity.id
_entity.type
_entity.pdbx_description
1 polymer ?
#
loop_
_entity_poly.entity_id
_entity_poly.type
_entity_poly.pdbx_seq_one_letter_code
_entity_poly.pdbx_strand_id
1 'polypeptide(L)'
;MWGLAEIYSFRAYGDRLFFLDAVSIWEQYTPWMITTQDAASGSHPLRNVTFPSQCNGSSVAGGVFVSHDDGSKASLGVIASTQGYVIILMHWFPSHRSM
;
A
#
# COMPACT_ATOMS: atom_id res chain seq x y z
N MET A 1 6.66 8.64 2.48
CA MET A 1 7.35 7.49 1.86
C MET A 1 8.44 7.02 2.82
N TRP A 2 8.08 6.19 3.80
CA TRP A 2 9.02 5.73 4.84
C TRP A 2 9.53 4.32 4.57
N GLY A 3 8.64 3.34 4.30
CA GLY A 3 9.05 1.94 4.09
C GLY A 3 10.05 1.70 2.96
N LEU A 4 10.06 2.54 1.91
CA LEU A 4 11.08 2.45 0.86
C LEU A 4 12.46 2.88 1.35
N ALA A 5 12.51 4.00 2.08
CA ALA A 5 13.75 4.49 2.66
C ALA A 5 14.32 3.42 3.59
N GLU A 6 13.47 2.77 4.38
CA GLU A 6 13.88 1.68 5.27
C GLU A 6 14.46 0.47 4.51
N ILE A 7 13.87 0.04 3.40
CA ILE A 7 14.47 -1.04 2.58
C ILE A 7 15.85 -0.63 2.04
N TYR A 8 15.97 0.61 1.53
CA TYR A 8 17.26 1.09 1.03
C TYR A 8 18.28 1.23 2.17
N SER A 9 17.88 1.67 3.36
CA SER A 9 18.70 1.72 4.57
C SER A 9 19.14 0.31 4.99
N PHE A 10 18.25 -0.70 4.97
CA PHE A 10 18.62 -2.09 5.21
C PHE A 10 19.66 -2.58 4.21
N ARG A 11 19.52 -2.24 2.91
CA ARG A 11 20.50 -2.63 1.88
C ARG A 11 21.83 -1.90 2.02
N ALA A 12 21.83 -0.65 2.46
CA ALA A 12 23.04 0.15 2.61
C ALA A 12 23.82 -0.18 3.89
N TYR A 13 23.10 -0.44 4.99
CA TYR A 13 23.69 -0.58 6.33
C TYR A 13 23.61 -2.00 6.90
N GLY A 14 22.81 -2.89 6.32
CA GLY A 14 22.62 -4.25 6.83
C GLY A 14 21.85 -4.35 8.15
N ASP A 15 21.30 -3.23 8.64
CA ASP A 15 20.63 -3.18 9.94
C ASP A 15 19.19 -3.71 9.85
N ARG A 16 18.95 -4.81 10.56
CA ARG A 16 17.65 -5.50 10.60
C ARG A 16 16.52 -4.63 11.16
N LEU A 17 16.81 -3.58 11.93
CA LEU A 17 15.80 -2.63 12.41
C LEU A 17 15.06 -1.98 11.25
N PHE A 18 15.78 -1.52 10.21
CA PHE A 18 15.17 -0.94 9.02
C PHE A 18 14.31 -1.96 8.25
N PHE A 19 14.74 -3.23 8.21
CA PHE A 19 13.89 -4.27 7.62
C PHE A 19 12.59 -4.48 8.41
N LEU A 20 12.66 -4.52 9.74
CA LEU A 20 11.49 -4.68 10.60
C LEU A 20 10.54 -3.48 10.50
N ASP A 21 11.07 -2.26 10.41
CA ASP A 21 10.25 -1.07 10.21
C ASP A 21 9.55 -1.09 8.84
N ALA A 22 10.25 -1.51 7.79
CA ALA A 22 9.63 -1.73 6.48
C ALA A 22 8.50 -2.77 6.53
N VAL A 23 8.67 -3.86 7.29
CA VAL A 23 7.64 -4.89 7.51
C VAL A 23 6.43 -4.31 8.23
N SER A 24 6.65 -3.56 9.31
CA SER A 24 5.58 -2.95 10.11
C SER A 24 4.73 -1.99 9.26
N ILE A 25 5.39 -1.15 8.47
CA ILE A 25 4.74 -0.24 7.51
C ILE A 25 3.94 -1.03 6.48
N TRP A 26 4.52 -2.11 5.94
CA TRP A 26 3.84 -2.97 4.98
C TRP A 26 2.55 -3.58 5.55
N GLU A 27 2.61 -4.14 6.75
CA GLU A 27 1.46 -4.74 7.45
C GLU A 27 0.38 -3.71 7.77
N GLN A 28 0.76 -2.45 7.98
CA GLN A 28 -0.20 -1.36 8.21
C GLN A 28 -0.96 -0.96 6.93
N TYR A 29 -0.31 -0.94 5.77
CA TYR A 29 -0.93 -0.47 4.52
C TYR A 29 -1.57 -1.57 3.67
N THR A 30 -1.09 -2.80 3.77
CA THR A 30 -1.62 -3.93 2.97
C THR A 30 -3.12 -4.15 3.10
N PRO A 31 -3.76 -4.02 4.28
CA PRO A 31 -5.20 -4.18 4.39
C PRO A 31 -6.00 -3.12 3.62
N TRP A 32 -5.37 -2.00 3.25
CA TRP A 32 -5.97 -0.86 2.55
C TRP A 32 -5.65 -0.83 1.06
N MET A 33 -5.03 -1.88 0.52
CA MET A 33 -4.74 -2.00 -0.90
C MET A 33 -5.98 -2.36 -1.70
N ILE A 34 -6.18 -1.62 -2.79
CA ILE A 34 -7.27 -1.84 -3.72
C ILE A 34 -6.88 -2.99 -4.65
N THR A 35 -7.54 -4.15 -4.52
CA THR A 35 -7.36 -5.24 -5.47
C THR A 35 -8.04 -4.93 -6.80
N THR A 36 -7.78 -5.74 -7.83
CA THR A 36 -8.51 -5.64 -9.11
C THR A 36 -10.01 -5.88 -8.93
N GLN A 37 -10.41 -6.74 -8.01
CA GLN A 37 -11.80 -7.02 -7.68
C GLN A 37 -12.46 -5.85 -6.93
N ASP A 38 -11.74 -5.23 -6.00
CA ASP A 38 -12.21 -4.04 -5.30
C ASP A 38 -12.42 -2.88 -6.29
N ALA A 39 -11.46 -2.67 -7.20
CA ALA A 39 -11.58 -1.68 -8.26
C ALA A 39 -12.78 -1.97 -9.20
N ALA A 40 -13.00 -3.23 -9.58
CA ALA A 40 -14.13 -3.60 -10.44
C ALA A 40 -15.50 -3.43 -9.76
N SER A 41 -15.58 -3.72 -8.46
CA SER A 41 -16.82 -3.59 -7.69
C SER A 41 -17.07 -2.18 -7.17
N GLY A 42 -16.06 -1.31 -7.17
CA GLY A 42 -16.12 0.02 -6.55
C GLY A 42 -16.32 -0.03 -5.04
N SER A 43 -15.98 -1.17 -4.41
CA SER A 43 -16.17 -1.43 -2.98
C SER A 43 -14.92 -2.11 -2.40
N HIS A 44 -14.68 -1.89 -1.11
CA HIS A 44 -13.51 -2.44 -0.42
C HIS A 44 -13.90 -2.78 1.03
N PRO A 45 -13.52 -3.94 1.59
CA PRO A 45 -14.01 -4.41 2.89
C PRO A 45 -13.80 -3.43 4.06
N LEU A 46 -12.73 -2.62 4.01
CA LEU A 46 -12.41 -1.64 5.06
C LEU A 46 -12.97 -0.23 4.81
N ARG A 47 -13.68 -0.02 3.69
CA ARG A 47 -14.23 1.28 3.27
C ARG A 47 -15.74 1.17 3.11
N ASN A 48 -16.47 1.90 3.95
CA ASN A 48 -17.95 1.85 3.98
C ASN A 48 -18.64 2.65 2.87
N VAL A 49 -17.88 3.28 1.98
CA VAL A 49 -18.41 4.09 0.87
C VAL A 49 -17.85 3.56 -0.45
N THR A 50 -18.66 3.68 -1.51
CA THR A 50 -18.23 3.33 -2.85
C THR A 50 -17.15 4.29 -3.35
N PHE A 51 -16.22 3.80 -4.16
CA PHE A 51 -15.22 4.61 -4.85
C PHE A 51 -15.31 4.38 -6.36
N PRO A 52 -14.89 5.38 -7.15
CA PRO A 52 -14.78 5.19 -8.59
C PRO A 52 -13.74 4.12 -8.92
N SER A 53 -14.07 3.23 -9.85
CA SER A 53 -13.18 2.18 -10.37
C SER A 53 -12.00 2.73 -11.17
N GLN A 54 -12.08 4.01 -11.57
CA GLN A 54 -11.07 4.69 -12.36
C GLN A 54 -10.82 6.11 -11.86
N CYS A 55 -9.59 6.56 -11.98
CA CYS A 55 -9.18 7.95 -11.80
C CYS A 55 -8.49 8.42 -13.09
N ASN A 56 -9.01 9.47 -13.72
CA ASN A 56 -8.48 10.02 -14.99
C ASN A 56 -8.28 8.96 -16.09
N GLY A 57 -9.24 8.02 -16.23
CA GLY A 57 -9.20 6.93 -17.22
C GLY A 57 -8.24 5.78 -16.89
N SER A 58 -7.54 5.84 -15.76
CA SER A 58 -6.68 4.75 -15.26
C SER A 58 -7.37 4.00 -14.12
N SER A 59 -7.21 2.67 -14.07
CA SER A 59 -7.74 1.85 -12.98
C SER A 59 -7.10 2.22 -11.64
N VAL A 60 -7.91 2.21 -10.57
CA VAL A 60 -7.42 2.41 -9.19
C VAL A 60 -6.84 1.14 -8.56
N ALA A 61 -6.88 0.01 -9.27
CA ALA A 61 -6.28 -1.24 -8.81
C ALA A 61 -4.77 -1.06 -8.50
N GLY A 62 -4.31 -1.66 -7.40
CA GLY A 62 -2.94 -1.47 -6.88
C GLY A 62 -2.71 -0.14 -6.16
N GLY A 63 -3.74 0.72 -6.07
CA GLY A 63 -3.72 1.90 -5.20
C GLY A 63 -3.89 1.54 -3.73
N VAL A 64 -3.66 2.50 -2.84
CA VAL A 64 -3.91 2.39 -1.40
C VAL A 64 -4.81 3.55 -0.97
N PHE A 65 -5.75 3.25 -0.08
CA PHE A 65 -6.55 4.28 0.58
C PHE A 65 -5.74 5.01 1.66
N VAL A 66 -5.77 6.35 1.64
CA VAL A 66 -5.15 7.19 2.67
C VAL A 66 -6.20 8.12 3.26
N SER A 67 -6.22 8.27 4.60
CA SER A 67 -7.13 9.23 5.23
C SER A 67 -6.60 10.65 5.05
N HIS A 68 -7.48 11.55 4.65
CA HIS A 68 -7.28 12.98 4.90
C HIS A 68 -7.57 13.29 6.37
N ASP A 69 -7.07 14.44 6.85
CA ASP A 69 -7.04 14.86 8.27
C ASP A 69 -8.42 14.91 8.97
N ASP A 70 -9.51 14.68 8.26
CA ASP A 70 -10.87 14.61 8.82
C ASP A 70 -11.21 13.28 9.49
N GLY A 71 -10.30 12.29 9.44
CA GLY A 71 -10.45 10.98 10.08
C GLY A 71 -11.63 10.14 9.54
N SER A 72 -12.29 10.63 8.50
CA SER A 72 -13.49 10.01 7.97
C SER A 72 -13.12 8.94 6.96
N LYS A 73 -13.70 7.73 7.12
CA LYS A 73 -13.57 6.65 6.13
C LYS A 73 -14.22 7.02 4.77
N ALA A 74 -14.95 8.13 4.72
CA ALA A 74 -15.60 8.68 3.53
C ALA A 74 -14.62 9.48 2.65
N SER A 75 -13.69 10.21 3.26
CA SER A 75 -12.70 11.06 2.59
C SER A 75 -11.37 10.35 2.36
N LEU A 76 -11.38 9.02 2.24
CA LEU A 76 -10.17 8.28 1.89
C LEU A 76 -9.79 8.58 0.43
N GLY A 77 -8.66 9.26 0.23
CA GLY A 77 -8.06 9.49 -1.08
C GLY A 77 -7.38 8.23 -1.60
N VAL A 78 -7.20 8.13 -2.93
CA VAL A 78 -6.44 7.03 -3.56
C VAL A 78 -5.12 7.56 -4.06
N ILE A 79 -4.02 7.03 -3.53
CA ILE A 79 -2.69 7.27 -4.09
C ILE A 79 -2.30 6.10 -5.00
N ALA A 80 -2.11 6.39 -6.29
CA ALA A 80 -1.65 5.44 -7.30
C ALA A 80 -0.11 5.38 -7.41
N SER A 81 0.61 6.34 -6.81
CA SER A 81 2.08 6.40 -6.79
C SER A 81 2.71 5.23 -6.03
N THR A 82 1.94 4.50 -5.22
CA THR A 82 2.36 3.29 -4.50
C THR A 82 2.54 2.05 -5.38
N GLN A 83 2.03 2.04 -6.62
CA GLN A 83 2.09 0.84 -7.49
C GLN A 83 3.53 0.34 -7.71
N GLY A 84 4.53 1.22 -7.90
CA GLY A 84 5.92 0.80 -8.06
C GLY A 84 6.55 0.26 -6.75
N TYR A 85 6.17 0.81 -5.61
CA TYR A 85 6.78 0.51 -4.30
C TYR A 85 6.21 -0.77 -3.68
N VAL A 86 4.92 -0.98 -3.88
CA VAL A 86 4.19 -2.17 -3.43
C VAL A 86 4.60 -3.40 -4.24
N ILE A 87 4.86 -3.27 -5.55
CA ILE A 87 5.31 -4.40 -6.38
C ILE A 87 6.71 -4.87 -5.99
N ILE A 88 7.64 -3.95 -5.67
CA ILE A 88 8.97 -4.31 -5.17
C ILE A 88 8.84 -5.06 -3.84
N LEU A 89 7.97 -4.57 -2.95
CA LEU A 89 7.67 -5.24 -1.68
C LEU A 89 7.00 -6.61 -1.89
N MET A 90 6.00 -6.74 -2.77
CA MET A 90 5.31 -7.99 -3.09
C MET A 90 6.23 -9.04 -3.71
N HIS A 91 7.25 -8.62 -4.47
CA HIS A 91 8.20 -9.57 -5.06
C HIS A 91 9.31 -9.95 -4.08
N TRP A 92 9.73 -9.01 -3.22
CA TRP A 92 10.86 -9.21 -2.32
C TRP A 92 10.47 -9.86 -0.98
N PHE A 93 9.32 -9.51 -0.40
CA PHE A 93 8.88 -10.04 0.90
C PHE A 93 8.61 -11.55 0.92
N PRO A 94 7.92 -12.15 -0.06
CA PRO A 94 7.69 -13.59 -0.06
C PRO A 94 8.99 -14.40 -0.18
N SER A 95 10.02 -13.83 -0.84
CA SER A 95 11.31 -14.49 -1.06
C SER A 95 12.24 -14.44 0.17
N HIS A 96 12.00 -13.51 1.11
CA HIS A 96 12.83 -13.29 2.30
C HIS A 96 12.13 -13.60 3.64
N ARG A 97 10.86 -14.05 3.62
CA ARG A 97 10.10 -14.43 4.83
C ARG A 97 10.49 -15.80 5.43
N SER A 98 11.35 -16.55 4.75
CA SER A 98 11.77 -17.92 5.10
C SER A 98 13.15 -18.03 5.76
N MET A 99 13.67 -16.93 6.33
CA MET A 99 14.90 -16.92 7.15
C MET A 99 14.66 -16.34 8.54
#